data_AF-A0A3B9HCH2-F1
#
_entry.id   AF-A0A3B9HCH2-F1
#
_cell.length_a   1.000
_cell.length_b   1.000
_cell.length_c   1.000
_cell.angle_alpha   90.00
_cell.angle_beta   90.00
_cell.angle_gamma   90.00
#
_symmetry.space_group_name_H-M   'P 1'
#
loop_
_entity.id
_entity.type
_entity.pdbx_description
1 polymer ?
#
loop_
_entity_poly.entity_id
_entity_poly.type
_entity_poly.pdbx_seq_one_letter_code
_entity_poly.pdbx_strand_id
1 'polypeptide(L)'
;ILQLLGSSSLMAIPTESDFDSEIGEFLENYLSTDKLDGRSRVKLFRMAWDLTISSFGNRQVLYERFFGGDPFRTSALTFDRYGKEDAKRLAMEVIDRY
;
A
#
# COMPACT_ATOMS: atom_id res chain seq x y z
N ILE A 1 1.03 0.52 -4.36
CA ILE A 1 1.82 -0.49 -5.11
C ILE A 1 1.23 -1.89 -4.95
N LEU A 2 1.09 -2.44 -3.74
CA LEU A 2 0.51 -3.79 -3.55
C LEU A 2 -0.89 -3.98 -4.17
N GLN A 3 -1.79 -3.01 -4.02
CA GLN A 3 -3.11 -3.04 -4.67
C GLN A 3 -3.02 -3.05 -6.21
N LEU A 4 -2.03 -2.36 -6.80
CA LEU A 4 -1.82 -2.30 -8.25
C LEU A 4 -1.22 -3.61 -8.77
N LEU A 5 -0.24 -4.18 -8.05
CA LEU A 5 0.38 -5.45 -8.41
C LEU A 5 -0.56 -6.63 -8.19
N GLY A 6 -1.35 -6.59 -7.12
CA GLY A 6 -2.26 -7.66 -6.74
C GLY A 6 -3.57 -7.68 -7.54
N SER A 7 -4.07 -6.51 -7.96
CA SER A 7 -5.26 -6.37 -8.81
C SER A 7 -6.42 -7.27 -8.34
N SER A 8 -7.10 -7.96 -9.26
CA SER A 8 -8.21 -8.88 -8.97
C SER A 8 -7.81 -10.09 -8.10
N SER A 9 -6.53 -10.46 -8.04
CA SER A 9 -6.08 -11.57 -7.19
C SER A 9 -6.19 -11.24 -5.70
N LEU A 10 -6.32 -9.96 -5.33
CA LEU A 10 -6.66 -9.57 -3.96
C LEU A 10 -8.16 -9.72 -3.66
N MET A 11 -9.02 -9.78 -4.68
CA MET A 11 -10.48 -9.89 -4.49
C MET A 11 -10.96 -11.34 -4.56
N ALA A 12 -10.36 -12.15 -5.42
CA ALA A 12 -10.74 -13.54 -5.68
C ALA A 12 -9.82 -14.53 -4.93
N ILE A 13 -9.65 -14.34 -3.61
CA ILE A 13 -8.81 -15.22 -2.78
C ILE A 13 -9.69 -16.35 -2.23
N PRO A 14 -9.48 -17.61 -2.64
CA PRO A 14 -10.22 -18.73 -2.09
C PRO A 14 -9.93 -18.89 -0.59
N THR A 15 -10.83 -19.59 0.07
CA THR A 15 -10.71 -20.06 1.44
C THR A 15 -9.92 -21.36 1.49
N GLU A 16 -9.52 -21.78 2.68
CA GLU A 16 -8.85 -23.06 2.88
C GLU A 16 -9.76 -24.24 2.50
N SER A 17 -11.05 -24.17 2.85
CA SER A 17 -12.04 -25.21 2.51
C SER A 17 -12.28 -25.37 1.01
N ASP A 18 -12.04 -24.33 0.20
CA ASP A 18 -12.18 -24.45 -1.26
C ASP A 18 -11.14 -25.41 -1.84
N PHE A 19 -9.97 -25.54 -1.22
CA PHE A 19 -8.96 -26.50 -1.66
C PHE A 19 -9.29 -27.96 -1.27
N ASP A 20 -10.20 -28.16 -0.34
CA ASP A 20 -10.67 -29.49 0.06
C ASP A 20 -11.98 -29.87 -0.66
N SER A 21 -12.46 -28.99 -1.55
CA SER A 21 -13.64 -29.20 -2.38
C SER A 21 -13.30 -29.87 -3.72
N GLU A 22 -14.33 -30.15 -4.53
CA GLU A 22 -14.19 -30.72 -5.87
C GLU A 22 -13.30 -29.90 -6.81
N ILE A 23 -13.11 -28.61 -6.54
CA ILE A 23 -12.25 -27.73 -7.35
C ILE A 23 -10.81 -27.63 -6.82
N GLY A 24 -10.47 -28.34 -5.74
CA GLY A 24 -9.18 -28.18 -5.05
C GLY A 24 -7.96 -28.42 -5.94
N GLU A 25 -8.00 -29.47 -6.77
CA GLU A 25 -6.91 -29.74 -7.74
C GLU A 25 -6.79 -28.63 -8.80
N PHE A 26 -7.91 -28.01 -9.20
CA PHE A 26 -7.87 -26.87 -10.12
C PHE A 26 -7.26 -25.65 -9.45
N LEU A 27 -7.57 -25.40 -8.17
CA LEU A 27 -6.96 -24.30 -7.41
C LEU A 27 -5.46 -24.51 -7.26
N GLU A 28 -5.01 -25.72 -6.94
CA GLU A 28 -3.58 -26.05 -6.82
C GLU A 28 -2.83 -25.77 -8.13
N ASN A 29 -3.40 -26.16 -9.26
CA ASN A 29 -2.78 -25.98 -10.56
C ASN A 29 -2.85 -24.52 -11.05
N TYR A 30 -4.04 -23.93 -11.12
CA TYR A 30 -4.24 -22.61 -11.74
C TYR A 30 -3.82 -21.43 -10.86
N LEU A 31 -3.67 -21.64 -9.56
CA LEU A 31 -3.16 -20.60 -8.67
C LEU A 31 -1.66 -20.72 -8.40
N SER A 32 -0.99 -21.76 -8.88
CA SER A 32 0.47 -21.90 -8.76
C SER A 32 1.21 -20.88 -9.64
N THR A 33 2.51 -20.72 -9.36
CA THR A 33 3.45 -20.01 -10.22
C THR A 33 4.69 -20.87 -10.46
N ASP A 34 5.67 -20.33 -11.18
CA ASP A 34 7.00 -20.93 -11.34
C ASP A 34 7.76 -21.12 -10.00
N LYS A 35 7.31 -20.49 -8.92
CA LYS A 35 8.01 -20.44 -7.62
C LYS A 35 7.19 -20.90 -6.43
N LEU A 36 5.87 -20.92 -6.52
CA LEU A 36 4.98 -21.23 -5.40
C LEU A 36 3.86 -22.16 -5.86
N ASP A 37 3.53 -23.12 -5.00
CA ASP A 37 2.30 -23.91 -5.13
C ASP A 37 1.05 -23.03 -4.91
N GLY A 38 -0.12 -23.54 -5.28
CA GLY A 38 -1.38 -22.79 -5.26
C GLY A 38 -1.78 -22.36 -3.85
N ARG A 39 -1.67 -23.25 -2.86
CA ARG A 39 -1.97 -22.93 -1.45
C ARG A 39 -1.02 -21.87 -0.90
N SER A 40 0.27 -21.97 -1.21
CA SER A 40 1.31 -21.02 -0.79
C SER A 40 1.09 -19.64 -1.40
N ARG A 41 0.73 -19.56 -2.69
CA ARG A 41 0.34 -18.30 -3.32
C ARG A 41 -0.93 -17.71 -2.67
N VAL A 42 -1.95 -18.51 -2.38
CA VAL A 42 -3.16 -18.02 -1.70
C VAL A 42 -2.87 -17.46 -0.32
N LYS A 43 -2.01 -18.12 0.48
CA LYS A 43 -1.57 -17.60 1.78
C LYS A 43 -0.88 -16.24 1.66
N LEU A 44 0.01 -16.09 0.69
CA LEU A 44 0.69 -14.82 0.42
C LEU A 44 -0.31 -13.71 0.05
N PHE A 45 -1.27 -14.00 -0.83
CA PHE A 45 -2.27 -13.02 -1.25
C PHE A 45 -3.27 -12.70 -0.13
N ARG A 46 -3.59 -13.66 0.74
CA ARG A 46 -4.41 -13.42 1.94
C ARG A 46 -3.73 -12.44 2.89
N MET A 47 -2.42 -12.59 3.12
CA MET A 47 -1.64 -11.63 3.90
C MET A 47 -1.63 -10.25 3.23
N ALA A 48 -1.41 -10.18 1.93
CA ALA A 48 -1.42 -8.91 1.19
C ALA A 48 -2.79 -8.22 1.26
N TRP A 49 -3.89 -8.99 1.18
CA TRP A 49 -5.25 -8.49 1.35
C TRP A 49 -5.46 -7.88 2.72
N ASP A 50 -5.05 -8.58 3.78
CA ASP A 50 -5.22 -8.10 5.16
C ASP A 50 -4.44 -6.83 5.45
N LEU A 51 -3.27 -6.68 4.85
CA LEU A 51 -2.45 -5.48 5.01
C LEU A 51 -2.96 -4.28 4.22
N THR A 52 -3.82 -4.47 3.20
CA THR A 52 -4.07 -3.42 2.21
C THR A 52 -5.53 -3.06 1.97
N ILE A 53 -6.46 -4.01 2.02
CA ILE A 53 -7.85 -3.77 1.63
C ILE A 53 -8.89 -4.43 2.54
N SER A 54 -8.48 -5.25 3.52
CA SER A 54 -9.40 -5.67 4.57
C SER A 54 -9.85 -4.49 5.43
N SER A 55 -10.89 -4.68 6.24
CA SER A 55 -11.32 -3.67 7.21
C SER A 55 -10.19 -3.30 8.18
N PHE A 56 -9.38 -4.28 8.59
CA PHE A 56 -8.18 -4.05 9.39
C PHE A 56 -7.12 -3.24 8.64
N GLY A 57 -6.74 -3.66 7.42
CA GLY A 57 -5.74 -2.96 6.61
C GLY A 57 -6.15 -1.51 6.30
N ASN A 58 -7.41 -1.29 5.91
CA ASN A 58 -7.94 0.06 5.67
C ASN A 58 -7.96 0.93 6.93
N ARG A 59 -8.22 0.34 8.10
CA ARG A 59 -8.09 1.06 9.38
C ARG A 59 -6.63 1.50 9.60
N GLN A 60 -5.65 0.67 9.27
CA GLN A 60 -4.23 1.04 9.40
C GLN A 60 -3.87 2.22 8.47
N VAL A 61 -4.42 2.28 7.26
CA VAL A 61 -4.24 3.44 6.37
C VAL A 61 -4.80 4.72 7.01
N LEU A 62 -5.98 4.64 7.62
CA LEU A 62 -6.55 5.80 8.33
C LEU A 62 -5.70 6.20 9.53
N TYR A 63 -5.21 5.21 10.28
CA TYR A 63 -4.33 5.43 11.42
C TYR A 63 -3.06 6.19 11.00
N GLU A 64 -2.30 5.68 10.02
CA GLU A 64 -1.06 6.33 9.58
C GLU A 64 -1.28 7.73 9.03
N ARG A 65 -2.43 8.00 8.40
CA ARG A 65 -2.77 9.33 7.89
C ARG A 65 -2.96 10.37 9.00
N PHE A 66 -3.42 9.96 10.19
CA PHE A 66 -3.84 10.89 11.24
C PHE A 66 -3.19 10.63 12.61
N PHE A 67 -2.32 9.64 12.74
CA PHE A 67 -1.62 9.33 13.98
C PHE A 67 -0.80 10.53 14.48
N GLY A 68 -0.18 11.26 13.56
CA GLY A 68 0.53 12.52 13.83
C GLY A 68 -0.34 13.77 13.87
N GLY A 69 -1.67 13.63 13.86
CA GLY A 69 -2.62 14.74 13.75
C GLY A 69 -3.00 15.06 12.29
N ASP A 70 -3.68 16.21 12.10
CA ASP A 70 -4.11 16.66 10.78
C ASP A 70 -2.90 17.06 9.91
N PRO A 71 -2.65 16.36 8.78
CA PRO A 71 -1.52 16.65 7.92
C PRO A 71 -1.54 18.07 7.35
N PHE A 72 -2.72 18.65 7.06
CA PHE A 72 -2.79 20.02 6.56
C PHE A 72 -2.33 21.03 7.61
N ARG A 73 -2.80 20.86 8.85
CA ARG A 73 -2.36 21.69 9.98
C ARG A 73 -0.85 21.53 10.23
N THR A 74 -0.35 20.29 10.22
CA THR A 74 1.07 20.01 10.44
C THR A 74 1.94 20.62 9.33
N SER A 75 1.54 20.52 8.06
CA SER A 75 2.23 21.17 6.94
C SER A 75 2.19 22.70 7.05
N ALA A 76 1.05 23.29 7.40
CA ALA A 76 0.92 24.74 7.56
C ALA A 76 1.85 25.28 8.67
N LEU A 77 1.87 24.62 9.83
CA LEU A 77 2.77 24.97 10.93
C LEU A 77 4.25 24.81 10.55
N THR A 78 4.57 23.77 9.78
CA THR A 78 5.94 23.53 9.30
C THR A 78 6.36 24.64 8.33
N PHE A 79 5.50 25.01 7.39
CA PHE A 79 5.75 26.09 6.45
C PHE A 79 5.94 27.44 7.16
N ASP A 80 5.09 27.75 8.15
CA ASP A 80 5.16 29.00 8.90
C ASP A 80 6.47 29.11 9.70
N ARG A 81 6.84 28.03 10.42
CA ARG A 81 8.03 27.99 11.30
C ARG A 81 9.35 27.86 10.55
N TYR A 82 9.35 27.40 9.30
CA TYR A 82 10.58 27.22 8.54
C TYR A 82 11.17 28.58 8.12
N GLY A 83 12.46 28.78 8.42
CA GLY A 83 13.22 29.97 8.01
C GLY A 83 13.44 29.98 6.49
N LYS A 84 12.66 30.81 5.78
CA LYS A 84 12.63 30.83 4.30
C LYS A 84 13.67 31.76 3.66
N GLU A 85 14.34 32.59 4.44
CA GLU A 85 15.14 33.71 3.91
C GLU A 85 16.38 33.25 3.14
N ASP A 86 17.07 32.21 3.60
CA ASP A 86 18.23 31.68 2.87
C ASP A 86 17.83 31.06 1.53
N ALA A 87 16.71 30.34 1.50
CA ALA A 87 16.18 29.75 0.26
C ALA A 87 15.73 30.83 -0.73
N LYS A 88 15.08 31.90 -0.24
CA LYS A 88 14.71 33.06 -1.07
C LYS A 88 15.94 33.78 -1.62
N ARG A 89 16.97 34.01 -0.79
CA ARG A 89 18.22 34.65 -1.22
C ARG A 89 18.88 33.86 -2.35
N LEU A 90 19.01 32.55 -2.20
CA LEU A 90 19.57 31.69 -3.24
C LEU A 90 18.74 31.74 -4.53
N ALA A 91 17.41 31.73 -4.44
CA ALA A 91 16.55 31.84 -5.61
C ALA A 91 16.77 33.16 -6.36
N MET A 92 16.89 34.28 -5.64
CA MET A 92 17.19 35.58 -6.23
C MET A 92 18.57 35.60 -6.89
N GLU A 93 19.61 35.06 -6.24
CA GLU A 93 20.95 34.97 -6.82
C GLU A 93 21.00 34.18 -8.13
N VAL A 94 20.10 33.21 -8.33
CA VAL A 94 20.00 32.44 -9.58
C VAL A 94 19.27 33.25 -10.65
N ILE A 95 18.19 33.92 -10.29
CA ILE A 95 17.42 34.79 -11.21
C ILE A 95 18.31 35.92 -11.74
N ASP A 96 19.06 36.57 -10.85
CA ASP A 96 19.89 37.74 -11.19
C ASP A 96 21.15 37.40 -11.99
N ARG A 97 21.47 36.11 -12.20
CA ARG A 97 22.60 35.66 -13.03
C ARG A 97 22.26 35.57 -14.53
N TYR A 98 20.98 35.71 -14.89
CA TYR A 98 20.50 35.72 -16.27
C TYR A 98 20.04 37.11 -16.68
#